data_AF-A0A927VUD2-F1
#
_entry.id   AF-A0A927VUD2-F1
#
_cell.length_a   1.000
_cell.length_b   1.000
_cell.length_c   1.000
_cell.angle_alpha   90.00
_cell.angle_beta   90.00
_cell.angle_gamma   90.00
#
_symmetry.space_group_name_H-M   'P 1'
#
loop_
_entity.id
_entity.type
_entity.pdbx_description
1 polymer ?
#
loop_
_entity_poly.entity_id
_entity_poly.type
_entity_poly.pdbx_seq_one_letter_code
_entity_poly.pdbx_strand_id
1 'polypeptide(L)'
;MNDNKNLKTGLVGVFLLVAMLLFTGCGGSGNLRIDNSPASKDGVTVTLEKATARRMRDPDRYEYAFSGTIENTTDEGIMQVIYTFALLDKDGNEFRSFGEVYDGENESIPPHQKIDFALDGIKWGAQDVPASVSVGVSTVMTETELPAEQIPQPGDYLYQILGDEKLANIRETPPAELSFHIDQGGYGRTATFTKGEELDKAVDLLCDIRIAGETEEIVTDNYNWIRLVWEDGSESYISLNLRNLEHSIHSIPHIYRLENLEAFWSYAEGFVVEDDE
;
A
#
# COMPACT_ATOMS: atom_id res chain seq x y z
N MET A 1 21.23 -42.20 -23.04
CA MET A 1 20.03 -42.99 -22.64
C MET A 1 19.46 -42.27 -21.42
N ASN A 2 18.84 -41.12 -21.64
CA ASN A 2 17.40 -40.95 -21.92
C ASN A 2 16.52 -41.56 -20.82
N ASP A 3 16.08 -40.68 -19.93
CA ASP A 3 14.68 -40.31 -19.72
C ASP A 3 13.65 -41.44 -19.69
N ASN A 4 13.07 -41.65 -18.50
CA ASN A 4 11.63 -41.47 -18.32
C ASN A 4 11.25 -41.72 -16.86
N LYS A 5 10.93 -40.65 -16.13
CA LYS A 5 9.91 -40.71 -15.08
C LYS A 5 9.05 -39.45 -15.14
N ASN A 6 7.95 -39.60 -15.88
CA ASN A 6 6.70 -38.91 -15.66
C ASN A 6 6.43 -38.71 -14.16
N LEU A 7 6.35 -37.44 -13.71
CA LEU A 7 5.51 -37.09 -12.57
C LEU A 7 4.72 -35.82 -12.93
N LYS A 8 3.54 -36.08 -13.50
CA LYS A 8 2.26 -35.42 -13.26
C LYS A 8 2.32 -33.94 -12.86
N THR A 9 2.00 -33.10 -13.83
CA THR A 9 1.02 -32.00 -13.73
C THR A 9 0.11 -32.14 -12.51
N GLY A 10 0.41 -31.38 -11.46
CA GLY A 10 -0.43 -31.14 -10.31
C GLY A 10 -0.87 -29.70 -10.35
N LEU A 11 -2.11 -29.49 -10.82
CA LEU A 11 -2.87 -28.26 -10.73
C LEU A 11 -2.80 -27.72 -9.28
N VAL A 12 -2.06 -26.64 -9.05
CA VAL A 12 -2.16 -25.87 -7.80
C VAL A 12 -2.98 -24.64 -8.14
N GLY A 13 -4.30 -24.79 -8.04
CA GLY A 13 -5.20 -23.65 -8.02
C GLY A 13 -4.95 -22.87 -6.75
N VAL A 14 -4.44 -21.66 -6.87
CA VAL A 14 -4.39 -20.70 -5.76
C VAL A 14 -5.81 -20.18 -5.58
N PHE A 15 -6.48 -20.72 -4.57
CA PHE A 15 -7.76 -20.21 -4.09
C PHE A 15 -7.49 -18.94 -3.29
N LEU A 16 -7.80 -17.78 -3.86
CA LEU A 16 -8.07 -16.58 -3.06
C LEU A 16 -9.43 -16.79 -2.38
N LEU A 17 -9.39 -17.37 -1.19
CA LEU A 17 -10.57 -17.64 -0.37
C LEU A 17 -10.99 -16.35 0.35
N VAL A 18 -11.63 -15.42 -0.38
CA VAL A 18 -12.39 -14.35 0.27
C VAL A 18 -13.70 -14.96 0.78
N ALA A 19 -13.87 -14.94 2.09
CA ALA A 19 -15.01 -15.53 2.77
C ALA A 19 -16.34 -14.89 2.30
N MET A 20 -17.17 -15.66 1.59
CA MET A 20 -18.56 -15.30 1.31
C MET A 20 -19.37 -15.28 2.63
N LEU A 21 -19.40 -14.12 3.29
CA LEU A 21 -20.38 -13.85 4.35
C LEU A 21 -21.71 -13.45 3.70
N LEU A 22 -22.58 -14.44 3.49
CA LEU A 22 -23.97 -14.26 3.07
C LEU A 22 -24.78 -13.53 4.16
N PHE A 23 -24.82 -12.19 4.11
CA PHE A 23 -25.77 -11.40 4.88
C PHE A 23 -26.99 -11.02 4.02
N THR A 24 -28.07 -11.76 4.26
CA THR A 24 -29.41 -11.58 3.70
C THR A 24 -30.08 -10.31 4.26
N GLY A 25 -29.70 -9.16 3.72
CA GLY A 25 -30.41 -7.89 3.89
C GLY A 25 -31.15 -7.53 2.60
N CYS A 26 -32.48 -7.34 2.66
CA CYS A 26 -33.31 -6.84 1.56
C CYS A 26 -32.92 -5.40 1.17
N GLY A 27 -31.89 -5.27 0.34
CA GLY A 27 -31.56 -4.07 -0.43
C GLY A 27 -31.32 -4.52 -1.87
N GLY A 28 -31.95 -3.87 -2.85
CA GLY A 28 -31.81 -4.25 -4.25
C GLY A 28 -30.35 -4.16 -4.69
N SER A 29 -29.76 -5.29 -5.05
CA SER A 29 -28.50 -5.35 -5.78
C SER A 29 -28.82 -5.11 -7.27
N GLY A 30 -28.16 -4.13 -7.86
CA GLY A 30 -28.27 -3.80 -9.28
C GLY A 30 -26.97 -4.12 -10.00
N ASN A 31 -27.04 -4.77 -11.16
CA ASN A 31 -25.90 -4.84 -12.06
C ASN A 31 -25.65 -3.44 -12.63
N LEU A 32 -24.41 -2.98 -12.56
CA LEU A 32 -23.98 -1.78 -13.25
C LEU A 32 -23.75 -2.09 -14.72
N ARG A 33 -24.04 -1.14 -15.60
CA ARG A 33 -23.59 -1.22 -16.99
C ARG A 33 -22.06 -1.07 -17.00
N ILE A 34 -21.37 -1.88 -17.78
CA ILE A 34 -19.92 -1.75 -17.98
C ILE A 34 -19.71 -0.94 -19.25
N ASP A 35 -19.08 0.21 -19.11
CA ASP A 35 -18.67 1.09 -20.21
C ASP A 35 -17.15 1.02 -20.37
N ASN A 36 -16.65 1.18 -21.61
CA ASN A 36 -15.20 1.27 -21.89
C ASN A 36 -14.36 0.16 -21.22
N SER A 37 -14.76 -1.10 -21.44
CA SER A 37 -13.96 -2.29 -21.13
C SER A 37 -13.93 -3.20 -22.35
N PRO A 38 -12.78 -3.79 -22.73
CA PRO A 38 -11.50 -3.80 -22.00
C PRO A 38 -10.71 -2.49 -22.10
N ALA A 39 -9.75 -2.31 -21.19
CA ALA A 39 -8.73 -1.26 -21.26
C ALA A 39 -7.34 -1.89 -21.34
N SER A 40 -6.45 -1.32 -22.16
CA SER A 40 -5.13 -1.89 -22.41
C SER A 40 -4.04 -0.83 -22.31
N LYS A 41 -2.88 -1.23 -21.79
CA LYS A 41 -1.65 -0.44 -21.73
C LYS A 41 -0.45 -1.38 -21.75
N ASP A 42 0.60 -1.04 -22.51
CA ASP A 42 1.90 -1.73 -22.51
C ASP A 42 1.80 -3.27 -22.64
N GLY A 43 0.87 -3.74 -23.48
CA GLY A 43 0.65 -5.17 -23.72
C GLY A 43 -0.11 -5.90 -22.60
N VAL A 44 -0.63 -5.19 -21.61
CA VAL A 44 -1.55 -5.72 -20.60
C VAL A 44 -2.97 -5.23 -20.87
N THR A 45 -3.95 -6.13 -20.74
CA THR A 45 -5.36 -5.84 -20.93
C THR A 45 -6.17 -6.20 -19.69
N VAL A 46 -6.90 -5.24 -19.13
CA VAL A 46 -7.84 -5.44 -18.03
C VAL A 46 -9.27 -5.43 -18.57
N THR A 47 -9.97 -6.55 -18.36
CA THR A 47 -11.37 -6.74 -18.79
C THR A 47 -12.27 -6.85 -17.57
N LEU A 48 -13.26 -5.98 -17.47
CA LEU A 48 -14.30 -6.06 -16.45
C LEU A 48 -15.46 -6.90 -17.00
N GLU A 49 -15.81 -7.97 -16.30
CA GLU A 49 -16.83 -8.94 -16.74
C GLU A 49 -18.14 -8.76 -15.96
N LYS A 50 -18.04 -8.35 -14.69
CA LYS A 50 -19.19 -8.10 -13.83
C LYS A 50 -18.94 -6.91 -12.92
N ALA A 51 -19.97 -6.10 -12.76
CA ALA A 51 -20.01 -4.99 -11.83
C ALA A 51 -21.38 -4.91 -11.17
N THR A 52 -21.41 -4.81 -9.85
CA THR A 52 -22.66 -4.64 -9.09
C THR A 52 -22.53 -3.55 -8.05
N ALA A 53 -23.64 -2.88 -7.80
CA ALA A 53 -23.79 -1.96 -6.68
C ALA A 53 -24.99 -2.39 -5.85
N ARG A 54 -24.83 -2.35 -4.53
CA ARG A 54 -25.89 -2.63 -3.59
C ARG A 54 -25.96 -1.51 -2.57
N ARG A 55 -27.15 -0.92 -2.42
CA ARG A 55 -27.40 0.04 -1.36
C ARG A 55 -27.46 -0.69 -0.02
N MET A 56 -26.68 -0.22 0.95
CA MET A 56 -26.72 -0.77 2.30
C MET A 56 -27.89 -0.17 3.11
N ARG A 57 -28.07 -0.64 4.35
CA ARG A 57 -29.11 -0.10 5.27
C ARG A 57 -28.90 1.38 5.60
N ASP A 58 -27.64 1.80 5.64
CA ASP A 58 -27.27 3.21 5.74
C ASP A 58 -27.45 3.86 4.35
N PRO A 59 -28.32 4.87 4.21
CA PRO A 59 -28.69 5.43 2.92
C PRO A 59 -27.52 6.05 2.14
N ASP A 60 -26.42 6.37 2.82
CA ASP A 60 -25.21 6.99 2.25
C ASP A 60 -24.09 5.97 1.98
N ARG A 61 -24.42 4.67 2.04
CA ARG A 61 -23.46 3.58 1.83
C ARG A 61 -23.86 2.65 0.69
N TYR A 62 -22.86 2.39 -0.14
CA TYR A 62 -22.94 1.40 -1.21
C TYR A 62 -21.82 0.38 -1.05
N GLU A 63 -22.18 -0.86 -1.33
CA GLU A 63 -21.28 -1.98 -1.51
C GLU A 63 -21.11 -2.19 -3.02
N TYR A 64 -19.87 -2.23 -3.46
CA TYR A 64 -19.50 -2.48 -4.86
C TYR A 64 -18.78 -3.82 -4.95
N ALA A 65 -19.09 -4.56 -6.01
CA ALA A 65 -18.39 -5.78 -6.34
C ALA A 65 -18.04 -5.79 -7.83
N PHE A 66 -16.77 -6.05 -8.13
CA PHE A 66 -16.21 -6.11 -9.48
C PHE A 66 -15.53 -7.46 -9.69
N SER A 67 -15.70 -8.04 -10.86
CA SER A 67 -14.91 -9.20 -11.26
C SER A 67 -14.57 -9.12 -12.73
N GLY A 68 -13.43 -9.67 -13.07
CA GLY A 68 -12.90 -9.60 -14.41
C GLY A 68 -11.54 -10.25 -14.47
N THR A 69 -10.76 -9.84 -15.45
CA THR A 69 -9.47 -10.46 -15.72
C THR A 69 -8.39 -9.49 -16.13
N ILE A 70 -7.13 -9.90 -15.94
CA ILE A 70 -5.93 -9.23 -16.41
C ILE A 70 -5.18 -10.20 -17.32
N GLU A 71 -4.93 -9.78 -18.56
CA GLU A 71 -4.24 -10.57 -19.58
C GLU A 71 -2.91 -9.90 -19.93
N ASN A 72 -1.82 -10.67 -19.82
CA ASN A 72 -0.49 -10.30 -20.27
C ASN A 72 -0.27 -10.82 -21.69
N THR A 73 -0.15 -9.94 -22.67
CA THR A 73 0.14 -10.29 -24.08
C THR A 73 1.61 -10.08 -24.48
N THR A 74 2.45 -9.73 -23.50
CA THR A 74 3.88 -9.52 -23.69
C THR A 74 4.67 -10.84 -23.59
N ASP A 75 5.95 -10.77 -23.94
CA ASP A 75 6.91 -11.87 -23.79
C ASP A 75 7.62 -11.86 -22.42
N GLU A 76 7.27 -10.94 -21.51
CA GLU A 76 7.86 -10.77 -20.18
C GLU A 76 6.84 -11.00 -19.07
N GLY A 77 7.30 -11.36 -17.86
CA GLY A 77 6.45 -11.48 -16.68
C GLY A 77 6.01 -10.09 -16.19
N ILE A 78 4.71 -9.91 -15.93
CA ILE A 78 4.18 -8.66 -15.39
C ILE A 78 4.04 -8.79 -13.89
N MET A 79 4.78 -7.95 -13.16
CA MET A 79 4.76 -7.95 -11.71
C MET A 79 3.73 -7.00 -11.14
N GLN A 80 3.48 -5.86 -11.80
CA GLN A 80 2.52 -4.90 -11.28
C GLN A 80 1.62 -4.34 -12.39
N VAL A 81 0.33 -4.22 -12.08
CA VAL A 81 -0.66 -3.53 -12.91
C VAL A 81 -1.50 -2.64 -12.00
N ILE A 82 -1.39 -1.32 -12.20
CA ILE A 82 -2.29 -0.35 -11.56
C ILE A 82 -3.42 -0.04 -12.55
N TYR A 83 -4.64 -0.29 -12.11
CA TYR A 83 -5.85 -0.03 -12.88
C TYR A 83 -6.88 0.72 -12.05
N THR A 84 -7.79 1.41 -12.71
CA THR A 84 -8.76 2.29 -12.04
C THR A 84 -10.16 2.00 -12.53
N PHE A 85 -11.09 1.81 -11.59
CA PHE A 85 -12.52 1.76 -11.86
C PHE A 85 -13.14 3.14 -11.67
N ALA A 86 -13.70 3.72 -12.72
CA ALA A 86 -14.42 4.99 -12.67
C ALA A 86 -15.93 4.73 -12.66
N LEU A 87 -16.62 5.19 -11.63
CA LEU A 87 -18.08 5.17 -11.52
C LEU A 87 -18.66 6.39 -12.22
N LEU A 88 -19.59 6.11 -13.13
CA LEU A 88 -20.18 7.11 -13.99
C LEU A 88 -21.67 7.32 -13.65
N ASP A 89 -22.09 8.57 -13.66
CA ASP A 89 -23.51 8.92 -13.59
C ASP A 89 -24.23 8.57 -14.91
N LYS A 90 -25.55 8.80 -14.94
CA LYS A 90 -26.39 8.55 -16.13
C LYS A 90 -25.98 9.37 -17.36
N ASP A 91 -25.29 10.49 -17.15
CA ASP A 91 -24.84 11.42 -18.18
C ASP A 91 -23.40 11.10 -18.63
N GLY A 92 -22.77 10.09 -18.02
CA GLY A 92 -21.42 9.62 -18.32
C GLY A 92 -20.32 10.38 -17.60
N ASN A 93 -20.65 11.24 -16.64
CA ASN A 93 -19.64 11.95 -15.86
C ASN A 93 -19.10 11.05 -14.75
N GLU A 94 -17.78 11.03 -14.61
CA GLU A 94 -17.14 10.42 -13.46
C GLU A 94 -17.45 11.24 -12.21
N PHE A 95 -18.00 10.60 -11.19
CA PHE A 95 -18.19 11.21 -9.87
C PHE A 95 -17.34 10.53 -8.79
N ARG A 96 -16.72 9.38 -9.12
CA ARG A 96 -15.82 8.64 -8.23
C ARG A 96 -14.95 7.68 -9.03
N SER A 97 -13.71 7.49 -8.60
CA SER A 97 -12.82 6.45 -9.11
C SER A 97 -12.11 5.70 -7.99
N PHE A 98 -11.69 4.47 -8.29
CA PHE A 98 -11.00 3.57 -7.38
C PHE A 98 -9.75 3.02 -8.07
N GLY A 99 -8.57 3.37 -7.55
CA GLY A 99 -7.34 2.72 -7.95
C GLY A 99 -7.24 1.35 -7.28
N GLU A 100 -6.91 0.34 -8.08
CA GLU A 100 -6.63 -1.03 -7.65
C GLU A 100 -5.29 -1.45 -8.23
N VAL A 101 -4.61 -2.31 -7.49
CA VAL A 101 -3.27 -2.79 -7.85
C VAL A 101 -3.33 -4.30 -7.89
N TYR A 102 -3.02 -4.88 -9.04
CA TYR A 102 -2.44 -6.20 -9.04
C TYR A 102 -0.97 -6.01 -8.77
N ASP A 103 -0.53 -6.42 -7.59
CA ASP A 103 0.87 -6.57 -7.25
C ASP A 103 1.12 -8.06 -7.19
N GLY A 104 2.12 -8.56 -7.92
CA GLY A 104 2.40 -9.97 -8.10
C GLY A 104 2.96 -10.63 -6.85
N GLU A 105 2.30 -10.44 -5.69
CA GLU A 105 2.69 -10.75 -4.30
C GLU A 105 3.42 -12.08 -4.11
N ASN A 106 3.25 -13.05 -5.03
CA ASN A 106 4.00 -14.30 -5.06
C ASN A 106 4.45 -14.77 -6.45
N GLU A 107 3.87 -14.24 -7.53
CA GLU A 107 4.15 -14.69 -8.91
C GLU A 107 3.70 -13.60 -9.90
N SER A 108 4.57 -13.27 -10.86
CA SER A 108 4.21 -12.43 -12.02
C SER A 108 3.07 -13.05 -12.83
N ILE A 109 2.28 -12.26 -13.56
CA ILE A 109 1.45 -12.79 -14.65
C ILE A 109 2.41 -13.27 -15.75
N PRO A 110 2.51 -14.57 -16.04
CA PRO A 110 3.47 -15.04 -17.02
C PRO A 110 3.15 -14.56 -18.44
N PRO A 111 4.13 -14.57 -19.35
CA PRO A 111 3.92 -14.22 -20.75
C PRO A 111 2.73 -14.97 -21.37
N HIS A 112 1.86 -14.25 -22.08
CA HIS A 112 0.69 -14.81 -22.77
C HIS A 112 -0.30 -15.53 -21.86
N GLN A 113 -0.31 -15.19 -20.56
CA GLN A 113 -1.25 -15.73 -19.57
C GLN A 113 -2.26 -14.69 -19.12
N LYS A 114 -3.32 -15.19 -18.47
CA LYS A 114 -4.44 -14.43 -17.98
C LYS A 114 -4.77 -14.88 -16.57
N ILE A 115 -5.08 -13.92 -15.70
CA ILE A 115 -5.54 -14.15 -14.33
C ILE A 115 -6.93 -13.55 -14.12
N ASP A 116 -7.67 -14.13 -13.19
CA ASP A 116 -8.97 -13.64 -12.76
C ASP A 116 -8.82 -12.77 -11.50
N PHE A 117 -9.61 -11.71 -11.40
CA PHE A 117 -9.75 -10.92 -10.17
C PHE A 117 -11.21 -10.86 -9.72
N ALA A 118 -11.40 -10.79 -8.41
CA ALA A 118 -12.68 -10.52 -7.78
C ALA A 118 -12.43 -9.57 -6.59
N LEU A 119 -13.12 -8.42 -6.61
CA LEU A 119 -12.96 -7.35 -5.65
C LEU A 119 -14.32 -7.02 -5.06
N ASP A 120 -14.44 -7.12 -3.73
CA ASP A 120 -15.62 -6.72 -2.97
C ASP A 120 -15.21 -5.60 -2.00
N GLY A 121 -15.97 -4.49 -2.00
CA GLY A 121 -15.64 -3.33 -1.18
C GLY A 121 -16.87 -2.58 -0.68
N ILE A 122 -16.89 -2.29 0.62
CA ILE A 122 -17.85 -1.35 1.23
C ILE A 122 -17.19 0.04 1.25
N LYS A 123 -17.81 1.04 0.62
CA LYS A 123 -17.26 2.41 0.60
C LYS A 123 -18.30 3.47 0.98
N TRP A 124 -17.81 4.51 1.64
CA TRP A 124 -18.62 5.57 2.24
C TRP A 124 -18.87 6.74 1.29
N GLY A 125 -20.02 7.41 1.43
CA GLY A 125 -20.25 8.76 0.90
C GLY A 125 -20.60 8.84 -0.59
N ALA A 126 -21.10 7.77 -1.20
CA ALA A 126 -21.70 7.89 -2.53
C ALA A 126 -23.15 8.37 -2.36
N GLN A 127 -23.40 9.64 -2.68
CA GLN A 127 -24.75 10.22 -2.64
C GLN A 127 -25.61 9.70 -3.80
N ASP A 128 -24.97 9.37 -4.93
CA ASP A 128 -25.62 8.90 -6.15
C ASP A 128 -25.37 7.42 -6.44
N VAL A 129 -26.38 6.76 -7.00
CA VAL A 129 -26.27 5.39 -7.53
C VAL A 129 -25.54 5.47 -8.87
N PRO A 130 -24.40 4.78 -9.05
CA PRO A 130 -23.75 4.75 -10.36
C PRO A 130 -24.67 4.14 -11.41
N ALA A 131 -24.69 4.72 -12.61
CA ALA A 131 -25.37 4.14 -13.76
C ALA A 131 -24.48 3.10 -14.45
N SER A 132 -23.18 3.38 -14.50
CA SER A 132 -22.19 2.49 -15.10
C SER A 132 -20.82 2.61 -14.44
N VAL A 133 -19.92 1.75 -14.87
CA VAL A 133 -18.51 1.74 -14.48
C VAL A 133 -17.63 1.55 -15.70
N SER A 134 -16.48 2.21 -15.73
CA SER A 134 -15.41 1.96 -16.69
C SER A 134 -14.11 1.57 -16.02
N VAL A 135 -13.21 0.93 -16.78
CA VAL A 135 -11.87 0.57 -16.31
C VAL A 135 -10.81 1.29 -17.13
N GLY A 136 -9.73 1.72 -16.50
CA GLY A 136 -8.53 2.25 -17.14
C GLY A 136 -7.28 1.57 -16.57
N VAL A 137 -6.20 1.50 -17.36
CA VAL A 137 -4.90 0.98 -16.91
C VAL A 137 -3.91 2.14 -16.88
N SER A 138 -3.35 2.44 -15.71
CA SER A 138 -2.44 3.58 -15.53
C SER A 138 -0.97 3.17 -15.53
N THR A 139 -0.63 2.00 -14.99
CA THR A 139 0.75 1.55 -14.85
C THR A 139 0.85 0.06 -15.09
N VAL A 140 1.92 -0.34 -15.77
CA VAL A 140 2.34 -1.72 -15.95
C VAL A 140 3.83 -1.75 -15.66
N MET A 141 4.28 -2.70 -14.83
CA MET A 141 5.71 -2.90 -14.56
C MET A 141 6.07 -4.38 -14.74
N THR A 142 7.16 -4.62 -15.46
CA THR A 142 7.76 -5.96 -15.56
C THR A 142 8.67 -6.25 -14.36
N GLU A 143 9.06 -7.52 -14.19
CA GLU A 143 10.03 -7.93 -13.16
C GLU A 143 11.35 -7.16 -13.24
N THR A 144 11.77 -6.77 -14.45
CA THR A 144 13.02 -6.02 -14.65
C THR A 144 12.90 -4.52 -14.41
N GLU A 145 11.67 -3.99 -14.40
CA GLU A 145 11.38 -2.57 -14.20
C GLU A 145 11.05 -2.24 -12.75
N LEU A 146 10.66 -3.23 -11.95
CA LEU A 146 10.56 -3.04 -10.51
C LEU A 146 11.95 -2.64 -9.98
N PRO A 147 12.07 -1.51 -9.27
CA PRO A 147 13.30 -1.23 -8.55
C PRO A 147 13.54 -2.42 -7.61
N ALA A 148 14.77 -2.91 -7.55
CA ALA A 148 15.11 -3.95 -6.59
C ALA A 148 14.75 -3.44 -5.19
N GLU A 149 13.67 -3.99 -4.60
CA GLU A 149 13.24 -3.57 -3.28
C GLU A 149 14.34 -3.93 -2.28
N GLN A 150 14.73 -2.95 -1.49
CA GLN A 150 15.77 -3.13 -0.50
C GLN A 150 15.17 -3.85 0.71
N ILE A 151 15.24 -5.18 0.71
CA ILE A 151 14.82 -6.00 1.85
C ILE A 151 15.69 -5.64 3.07
N PRO A 152 15.14 -5.04 4.14
CA PRO A 152 15.91 -4.65 5.32
C PRO A 152 16.63 -5.85 5.95
N GLN A 153 17.94 -5.73 6.17
CA GLN A 153 18.73 -6.76 6.84
C GLN A 153 19.05 -6.36 8.29
N PRO A 154 19.12 -7.34 9.22
CA PRO A 154 19.66 -7.11 10.55
C PRO A 154 21.01 -6.38 10.54
N GLY A 155 21.10 -5.27 11.27
CA GLY A 155 22.27 -4.40 11.36
C GLY A 155 22.25 -3.20 10.41
N ASP A 156 21.36 -3.18 9.41
CA ASP A 156 21.20 -2.03 8.52
C ASP A 156 20.75 -0.79 9.30
N TYR A 157 21.17 0.39 8.85
CA TYR A 157 20.71 1.64 9.43
C TYR A 157 19.34 2.02 8.87
N LEU A 158 18.44 2.50 9.73
CA LEU A 158 17.06 2.84 9.35
C LEU A 158 16.99 3.86 8.19
N TYR A 159 17.84 4.89 8.22
CA TYR A 159 17.85 5.93 7.19
C TYR A 159 18.32 5.43 5.80
N GLN A 160 18.97 4.26 5.72
CA GLN A 160 19.50 3.72 4.47
C GLN A 160 18.49 2.89 3.69
N ILE A 161 17.52 2.26 4.38
CA ILE A 161 16.61 1.28 3.77
C ILE A 161 15.33 1.90 3.19
N LEU A 162 15.11 3.20 3.41
CA LEU A 162 13.85 3.88 3.02
C LEU A 162 13.88 4.42 1.59
N GLY A 163 14.94 4.18 0.82
CA GLY A 163 15.04 4.55 -0.59
C GLY A 163 15.04 6.07 -0.87
N ASP A 164 15.15 6.90 0.17
CA ASP A 164 15.16 8.35 0.08
C ASP A 164 16.61 8.86 0.04
N GLU A 165 16.99 9.51 -1.06
CA GLU A 165 18.35 10.02 -1.29
C GLU A 165 18.78 11.05 -0.23
N LYS A 166 17.86 11.83 0.32
CA LYS A 166 18.17 12.82 1.36
C LYS A 166 18.38 12.15 2.71
N LEU A 167 17.56 11.15 3.04
CA LEU A 167 17.79 10.33 4.24
C LEU A 167 19.13 9.61 4.15
N ALA A 168 19.51 9.07 2.99
CA ALA A 168 20.80 8.43 2.80
C ALA A 168 21.99 9.37 3.09
N ASN A 169 21.82 10.67 2.86
CA ASN A 169 22.85 11.70 3.04
C ASN A 169 22.61 12.60 4.27
N ILE A 170 21.76 12.17 5.22
CA ILE A 170 21.31 12.97 6.36
C ILE A 170 22.46 13.54 7.22
N ARG A 171 23.59 12.84 7.31
CA ARG A 171 24.77 13.30 8.08
C ARG A 171 25.53 14.43 7.38
N GLU A 172 25.45 14.53 6.05
CA GLU A 172 26.09 15.59 5.26
C GLU A 172 25.17 16.78 5.07
N THR A 173 23.88 16.50 4.88
CA THR A 173 22.83 17.49 4.71
C THR A 173 21.75 17.23 5.77
N PRO A 174 21.88 17.77 6.99
CA PRO A 174 20.88 17.57 8.04
C PRO A 174 19.54 18.23 7.66
N PRO A 175 18.42 17.72 8.17
CA PRO A 175 17.12 18.35 7.98
C PRO A 175 17.08 19.73 8.65
N ALA A 176 16.22 20.62 8.14
CA ALA A 176 15.89 21.88 8.78
C ALA A 176 14.96 21.67 9.99
N GLU A 177 14.14 20.62 9.97
CA GLU A 177 13.25 20.25 11.06
C GLU A 177 13.18 18.73 11.20
N LEU A 178 13.17 18.25 12.44
CA LEU A 178 12.84 16.87 12.78
C LEU A 178 11.68 16.89 13.76
N SER A 179 10.59 16.22 13.40
CA SER A 179 9.43 16.03 14.24
C SER A 179 9.16 14.55 14.44
N PHE A 180 8.61 14.18 15.58
CA PHE A 180 8.09 12.83 15.80
C PHE A 180 6.73 12.90 16.49
N HIS A 181 5.98 11.83 16.37
CA HIS A 181 4.68 11.68 17.01
C HIS A 181 4.55 10.34 17.69
N ILE A 182 3.98 10.39 18.89
CA ILE A 182 3.63 9.23 19.67
C ILE A 182 2.12 9.20 19.80
N ASP A 183 1.50 8.16 19.26
CA ASP A 183 0.11 7.83 19.48
C ASP A 183 -0.01 6.84 20.64
N GLN A 184 -0.80 7.21 21.66
CA GLN A 184 -1.19 6.32 22.74
C GLN A 184 -2.71 6.18 22.80
N GLY A 185 -3.25 5.37 21.88
CA GLY A 185 -4.66 4.99 21.89
C GLY A 185 -5.60 6.13 21.51
N GLY A 186 -5.22 6.92 20.50
CA GLY A 186 -5.98 8.04 19.97
C GLY A 186 -5.62 9.40 20.58
N TYR A 187 -4.64 9.43 21.49
CA TYR A 187 -4.06 10.66 22.03
C TYR A 187 -2.64 10.81 21.51
N GLY A 188 -2.51 11.67 20.51
CA GLY A 188 -1.26 11.97 19.85
C GLY A 188 -0.46 13.02 20.60
N ARG A 189 0.86 12.92 20.53
CA ARG A 189 1.80 13.84 21.14
C ARG A 189 2.97 14.07 20.21
N THR A 190 3.32 15.32 19.94
CA THR A 190 4.40 15.66 19.00
C THR A 190 5.47 16.50 19.69
N ALA A 191 6.73 16.25 19.34
CA ALA A 191 7.77 17.24 19.53
C ALA A 191 8.47 17.54 18.21
N THR A 192 8.95 18.78 18.10
CA THR A 192 9.49 19.35 16.89
C THR A 192 10.77 20.10 17.20
N PHE A 193 11.86 19.70 16.55
CA PHE A 193 13.18 20.31 16.66
C PHE A 193 13.47 21.06 15.36
N THR A 194 13.74 22.36 15.45
CA THR A 194 13.86 23.25 14.27
C THR A 194 15.25 23.87 14.08
N LYS A 195 16.17 23.70 15.04
CA LYS A 195 17.59 24.13 14.96
C LYS A 195 18.32 23.89 16.28
N GLY A 196 19.65 23.90 16.21
CA GLY A 196 20.54 23.92 17.38
C GLY A 196 20.83 22.54 17.94
N GLU A 197 21.41 22.50 19.15
CA GLU A 197 21.92 21.26 19.77
C GLU A 197 20.84 20.17 19.90
N GLU A 198 19.57 20.55 20.00
CA GLU A 198 18.47 19.61 20.13
C GLU A 198 18.18 18.87 18.83
N LEU A 199 18.18 19.59 17.71
CA LEU A 199 18.03 19.01 16.38
C LEU A 199 19.22 18.13 16.04
N ASP A 200 20.44 18.62 16.27
CA ASP A 200 21.67 17.87 16.00
C ASP A 200 21.67 16.52 16.75
N LYS A 201 21.30 16.55 18.03
CA LYS A 201 21.20 15.34 18.85
C LYS A 201 20.08 14.41 18.41
N ALA A 202 18.91 14.93 18.03
CA ALA A 202 17.82 14.11 17.51
C ALA A 202 18.22 13.39 16.22
N VAL A 203 18.92 14.10 15.32
CA VAL A 203 19.44 13.55 14.06
C VAL A 203 20.50 12.48 14.33
N ASP A 204 21.45 12.73 15.24
CA ASP A 204 22.45 11.72 15.61
C ASP A 204 21.81 10.44 16.15
N LEU A 205 20.83 10.58 17.06
CA LEU A 205 20.10 9.44 17.61
C LEU A 205 19.31 8.67 16.55
N LEU A 206 18.65 9.38 15.62
CA LEU A 206 17.97 8.77 14.47
C LEU A 206 18.96 7.97 13.61
N CYS A 207 20.15 8.53 13.37
CA CYS A 207 21.18 7.89 12.55
C CYS A 207 21.86 6.67 13.22
N ASP A 208 21.59 6.43 14.50
CA ASP A 208 22.10 5.28 15.25
C ASP A 208 21.06 4.14 15.35
N ILE A 209 19.83 4.36 14.87
CA ILE A 209 18.78 3.34 14.82
C ILE A 209 19.11 2.30 13.75
N ARG A 210 19.01 1.03 14.13
CA ARG A 210 19.29 -0.10 13.26
C ARG A 210 18.14 -1.08 13.19
N ILE A 211 18.09 -1.84 12.11
CA ILE A 211 17.18 -2.97 11.95
C ILE A 211 17.69 -4.14 12.79
N ALA A 212 16.84 -4.70 13.67
CA ALA A 212 17.21 -5.87 14.46
C ALA A 212 16.85 -7.16 13.72
N GLY A 213 15.59 -7.29 13.31
CA GLY A 213 15.04 -8.46 12.67
C GLY A 213 13.53 -8.35 12.53
N GLU A 214 12.99 -9.13 11.60
CA GLU A 214 11.56 -9.21 11.37
C GLU A 214 10.85 -9.83 12.57
N THR A 215 9.61 -9.43 12.78
CA THR A 215 8.74 -9.91 13.85
C THR A 215 7.49 -10.55 13.29
N GLU A 216 6.84 -11.39 14.11
CA GLU A 216 5.52 -11.94 13.83
C GLU A 216 4.39 -10.96 14.22
N GLU A 217 4.71 -9.71 14.53
CA GLU A 217 3.71 -8.70 14.90
C GLU A 217 2.88 -8.32 13.67
N ILE A 218 1.58 -8.14 13.88
CA ILE A 218 0.66 -7.70 12.83
C ILE A 218 0.56 -6.17 12.82
N VAL A 219 0.18 -5.63 11.66
CA VAL A 219 -0.19 -4.22 11.50
C VAL A 219 -1.26 -3.83 12.53
N THR A 220 -1.07 -2.70 13.21
CA THR A 220 -2.00 -2.18 14.21
C THR A 220 -2.52 -0.80 13.83
N ASP A 221 -3.63 -0.36 14.43
CA ASP A 221 -4.18 0.99 14.19
C ASP A 221 -3.40 2.11 14.92
N ASN A 222 -2.39 1.77 15.74
CA ASN A 222 -1.61 2.74 16.52
C ASN A 222 -0.29 3.04 15.80
N TYR A 223 -0.24 4.20 15.15
CA TYR A 223 0.91 4.59 14.33
C TYR A 223 1.69 5.75 14.95
N ASN A 224 2.97 5.49 15.21
CA ASN A 224 3.94 6.53 15.49
C ASN A 224 4.61 6.96 14.18
N TRP A 225 5.21 8.14 14.17
CA TRP A 225 5.95 8.58 13.00
C TRP A 225 7.12 9.47 13.33
N ILE A 226 8.08 9.50 12.39
CA ILE A 226 9.19 10.45 12.37
C ILE A 226 9.12 11.18 11.03
N ARG A 227 9.09 12.51 11.07
CA ARG A 227 9.01 13.38 9.90
C ARG A 227 10.23 14.30 9.89
N LEU A 228 10.87 14.41 8.74
CA LEU A 228 11.99 15.30 8.49
C LEU A 228 11.59 16.31 7.43
N VAL A 229 11.87 17.59 7.66
CA VAL A 229 11.71 18.65 6.66
C VAL A 229 13.09 19.13 6.25
N TRP A 230 13.34 19.16 4.96
CA TRP A 230 14.60 19.61 4.39
C TRP A 230 14.56 21.12 4.10
N GLU A 231 15.73 21.74 3.90
CA GLU A 231 15.85 23.18 3.63
C GLU A 231 15.05 23.67 2.40
N ASP A 232 14.85 22.81 1.40
CA ASP A 232 14.04 23.11 0.22
C ASP A 232 12.53 22.89 0.44
N GLY A 233 12.13 22.51 1.65
CA GLY A 233 10.76 22.26 2.07
C GLY A 233 10.22 20.88 1.69
N SER A 234 11.01 20.00 1.08
CA SER A 234 10.58 18.61 0.87
C SER A 234 10.55 17.85 2.20
N GLU A 235 9.89 16.69 2.22
CA GLU A 235 9.69 15.92 3.44
C GLU A 235 10.10 14.47 3.25
N SER A 236 10.67 13.88 4.30
CA SER A 236 10.85 12.43 4.44
C SER A 236 10.04 11.96 5.63
N TYR A 237 9.39 10.81 5.48
CA TYR A 237 8.45 10.29 6.47
C TYR A 237 8.72 8.83 6.77
N ILE A 238 8.79 8.49 8.06
CA ILE A 238 9.00 7.15 8.56
C ILE A 238 7.77 6.77 9.37
N SER A 239 6.96 5.86 8.85
CA SER A 239 5.83 5.29 9.57
C SER A 239 6.29 4.14 10.45
N LEU A 240 5.82 4.10 11.69
CA LEU A 240 6.12 3.05 12.65
C LEU A 240 4.83 2.44 13.16
N ASN A 241 4.68 1.12 13.00
CA ASN A 241 3.64 0.35 13.65
C ASN A 241 4.06 0.15 15.11
N LEU A 242 3.39 0.85 16.03
CA LEU A 242 3.89 1.04 17.39
C LEU A 242 5.33 1.58 17.36
N ARG A 243 6.31 0.79 17.80
CA ARG A 243 7.74 1.15 17.81
C ARG A 243 8.56 0.33 16.82
N ASN A 244 7.90 -0.35 15.88
CA ASN A 244 8.56 -1.16 14.87
C ASN A 244 8.42 -0.49 13.50
N LEU A 245 9.39 -0.72 12.63
CA LEU A 245 9.29 -0.29 11.24
C LEU A 245 8.27 -1.17 10.52
N GLU A 246 7.27 -0.54 9.93
CA GLU A 246 6.45 -1.18 8.90
C GLU A 246 7.07 -0.86 7.54
N HIS A 247 7.49 -1.90 6.81
CA HIS A 247 8.08 -1.77 5.49
C HIS A 247 7.36 -2.72 4.53
N SER A 248 6.85 -2.19 3.43
CA SER A 248 6.20 -2.99 2.41
C SER A 248 7.24 -3.60 1.48
N ILE A 249 7.23 -4.92 1.36
CA ILE A 249 8.02 -5.66 0.37
C ILE A 249 7.01 -6.36 -0.55
N HIS A 250 6.97 -5.98 -1.83
CA HIS A 250 6.01 -6.44 -2.83
C HIS A 250 4.56 -6.29 -2.34
N SER A 251 4.25 -5.13 -1.79
CA SER A 251 2.96 -4.80 -1.13
C SER A 251 2.60 -5.63 0.12
N ILE A 252 3.47 -6.54 0.59
CA ILE A 252 3.28 -7.25 1.85
C ILE A 252 3.90 -6.42 2.97
N PRO A 253 3.15 -6.03 4.03
CA PRO A 253 3.73 -5.33 5.15
C PRO A 253 4.58 -6.30 6.00
N HIS A 254 5.86 -5.97 6.15
CA HIS A 254 6.79 -6.64 7.05
C HIS A 254 7.10 -5.72 8.23
N ILE A 255 7.06 -6.28 9.44
CA ILE A 255 7.28 -5.51 10.67
C ILE A 255 8.64 -5.85 11.27
N TYR A 256 9.54 -4.87 11.29
CA TYR A 256 10.92 -5.02 11.77
C TYR A 256 11.13 -4.32 13.11
N ARG A 257 11.76 -5.05 14.05
CA ARG A 257 12.27 -4.44 15.29
C ARG A 257 13.39 -3.47 14.99
N LEU A 258 13.42 -2.40 15.79
CA LEU A 258 14.43 -1.35 15.70
C LEU A 258 15.31 -1.37 16.96
N GLU A 259 16.62 -1.53 16.76
CA GLU A 259 17.63 -1.37 17.79
C GLU A 259 17.94 0.12 18.01
N ASN A 260 18.31 0.48 19.24
CA ASN A 260 18.65 1.85 19.66
C ASN A 260 17.53 2.90 19.56
N LEU A 261 16.35 2.52 19.05
CA LEU A 261 15.18 3.39 18.97
C LEU A 261 14.77 3.96 20.34
N GLU A 262 14.92 3.18 21.42
CA GLU A 262 14.59 3.64 22.78
C GLU A 262 15.40 4.86 23.24
N ALA A 263 16.65 5.01 22.77
CA ALA A 263 17.46 6.18 23.09
C ALA A 263 16.93 7.44 22.38
N PHE A 264 16.50 7.29 21.12
CA PHE A 264 15.81 8.33 20.37
C PHE A 264 14.50 8.71 21.07
N TRP A 265 13.64 7.73 21.40
CA TRP A 265 12.36 7.98 22.07
C TRP A 265 12.51 8.63 23.44
N SER A 266 13.43 8.15 24.27
CA SER A 266 13.66 8.73 25.60
C SER A 266 14.12 10.19 25.51
N TYR A 267 14.89 10.53 24.48
CA TYR A 267 15.30 11.91 24.23
C TYR A 267 14.11 12.75 23.77
N ALA A 268 13.39 12.27 22.77
CA ALA A 268 12.19 12.83 22.18
C ALA A 268 11.10 13.15 23.22
N GLU A 269 10.71 12.17 24.04
CA GLU A 269 9.67 12.28 25.07
C GLU A 269 9.92 13.44 26.07
N GLY A 270 11.18 13.84 26.28
CA GLY A 270 11.54 14.98 27.12
C GLY A 270 11.11 16.35 26.58
N PHE A 271 10.71 16.44 25.30
CA PHE A 271 10.35 17.68 24.60
C PHE A 271 8.91 17.68 24.08
N VAL A 272 8.16 16.61 24.35
CA VAL A 272 6.77 16.50 23.95
C VAL A 272 5.96 17.59 24.63
N VAL A 273 5.25 18.37 23.83
CA VAL A 273 4.20 19.28 24.31
C VAL A 273 2.90 18.48 24.28
N GLU A 274 2.18 18.42 25.40
CA GLU A 274 0.81 17.89 25.38
C GLU A 274 -0.03 18.88 24.55
N ASP A 275 -0.76 18.38 23.55
CA ASP A 275 -1.74 19.21 22.86
C ASP A 275 -2.77 19.66 23.92
N ASP A 276 -2.70 20.94 24.32
CA ASP A 276 -3.70 21.55 25.18
C ASP A 276 -5.06 21.45 24.44
N GLU A 277 -6.02 20.75 25.04
CA GLU A 277 -7.41 20.60 24.58
C GLU A 277 -8.09 21.93 24.19
#